data_AF-A0A354HT29-F1
#
_entry.id   AF-A0A354HT29-F1
#
_cell.length_a   1.000
_cell.length_b   1.000
_cell.length_c   1.000
_cell.angle_alpha   90.00
_cell.angle_beta   90.00
_cell.angle_gamma   90.00
#
_symmetry.space_group_name_H-M   'P 1'
#
loop_
_entity.id
_entity.type
_entity.pdbx_description
1 polymer ?
#
loop_
_entity_poly.entity_id
_entity_poly.type
_entity_poly.pdbx_seq_one_letter_code
_entity_poly.pdbx_strand_id
1 'polypeptide(L)' 'MKLEIIVAEIGNTTTVVSGFSDLATAPRLVAQGQGPTTVEAGDVRQGLKSALADLRTSEL' A
#
# COMPACT_ATOMS: atom_id res chain seq x y z
N MET A 1 -9.18 -5.12 -10.60
CA MET A 1 -7.73 -4.90 -10.81
C MET A 1 -6.92 -6.16 -10.51
N LYS A 2 -5.93 -6.53 -11.35
CA LYS A 2 -4.94 -7.58 -11.05
C LYS A 2 -3.64 -6.91 -10.58
N LEU A 3 -3.30 -7.10 -9.31
CA LEU A 3 -2.00 -6.71 -8.75
C LEU A 3 -1.05 -7.92 -8.83
N GLU A 4 0.19 -7.70 -9.23
CA GLU A 4 1.22 -8.74 -9.28
C GLU A 4 2.20 -8.62 -8.09
N ILE A 5 2.47 -7.40 -7.65
CA ILE A 5 3.23 -7.12 -6.44
C ILE A 5 2.65 -5.92 -5.70
N ILE A 6 2.81 -5.94 -4.39
CA ILE A 6 2.48 -4.82 -3.50
C ILE A 6 3.75 -4.46 -2.73
N VAL A 7 4.08 -3.17 -2.71
CA VAL A 7 5.19 -2.63 -1.93
C VAL A 7 4.61 -1.80 -0.80
N ALA A 8 5.00 -2.09 0.44
CA ALA A 8 4.60 -1.33 1.62
C ALA A 8 5.77 -0.47 2.11
N GLU A 9 5.58 0.84 2.15
CA GLU A 9 6.47 1.81 2.76
C GLU A 9 5.92 2.20 4.13
N ILE A 10 6.56 1.73 5.21
CA ILE A 10 6.19 2.08 6.58
C ILE A 10 7.02 3.29 7.00
N GLY A 11 6.50 4.49 6.75
CA GLY A 11 7.10 5.74 7.19
C GLY A 11 6.82 6.03 8.67
N ASN A 12 7.40 7.11 9.19
CA ASN A 12 7.18 7.53 10.59
C ASN A 12 5.71 7.89 10.88
N THR A 13 5.12 8.70 10.00
CA THR A 13 3.75 9.22 10.18
C THR A 13 2.73 8.47 9.32
N THR A 14 3.15 8.02 8.14
CA THR A 14 2.27 7.45 7.11
C THR A 14 2.83 6.13 6.62
N THR A 15 1.96 5.13 6.51
CA THR A 15 2.21 3.89 5.79
C THR A 15 1.55 3.99 4.42
N VAL A 16 2.33 3.79 3.36
CA VAL A 16 1.87 3.81 1.97
C VAL A 16 1.99 2.42 1.39
N VAL A 17 0.99 2.00 0.60
CA VAL A 17 1.04 0.76 -0.17
C VAL A 17 0.82 1.04 -1.64
N SER A 18 1.71 0.53 -2.46
CA SER A 18 1.69 0.72 -3.92
C SER A 18 1.51 -0.63 -4.61
N GLY A 19 0.47 -0.75 -5.42
CA GLY A 19 0.16 -1.93 -6.21
C GLY A 19 0.66 -1.78 -7.64
N PHE A 20 1.43 -2.76 -8.11
CA PHE A 20 1.97 -2.77 -9.48
C PHE A 20 1.46 -3.96 -10.29
N SER A 21 1.37 -3.78 -11.61
CA SER A 21 1.08 -4.83 -12.58
C SER A 21 2.00 -4.71 -13.80
N ASP A 22 1.91 -5.70 -14.68
CA ASP A 22 2.64 -5.81 -15.94
C ASP A 22 4.15 -5.89 -15.73
N LEU A 23 4.57 -6.58 -14.67
CA LEU A 23 5.96 -6.65 -14.22
C LEU A 23 6.90 -7.27 -15.26
N ALA A 24 6.39 -8.19 -16.09
CA ALA A 24 7.17 -8.86 -17.13
C ALA A 24 7.29 -8.05 -18.43
N THR A 25 6.51 -6.98 -18.60
CA THR A 25 6.43 -6.22 -19.86
C THR A 25 6.70 -4.74 -19.65
N ALA A 26 5.79 -4.04 -18.97
CA ALA A 26 5.86 -2.61 -18.71
C ALA A 26 5.28 -2.34 -17.31
N PRO A 27 6.11 -2.47 -16.24
CA PRO A 27 5.66 -2.28 -14.87
C PRO A 27 4.96 -0.94 -14.71
N ARG A 28 3.73 -0.96 -14.19
CA ARG A 28 2.96 0.25 -13.91
C ARG A 28 2.38 0.22 -12.51
N LEU A 29 2.34 1.40 -11.88
CA LEU A 29 1.54 1.64 -10.69
C LEU A 29 0.07 1.65 -11.12
N VAL A 30 -0.76 0.82 -10.48
CA VAL A 30 -2.18 0.67 -10.82
C VAL A 30 -3.12 1.07 -9.69
N ALA A 31 -2.61 1.11 -8.46
CA ALA A 31 -3.33 1.62 -7.31
C ALA A 31 -2.35 2.03 -6.22
N GLN A 32 -2.79 2.97 -5.39
CA GLN A 32 -2.08 3.38 -4.20
C GLN A 32 -3.05 3.58 -3.03
N GLY A 33 -2.63 3.16 -1.85
CA GLY A 33 -3.37 3.37 -0.61
C GLY A 33 -2.45 3.91 0.48
N GLN A 34 -3.03 4.61 1.44
CA GLN A 34 -2.31 5.17 2.58
C GLN A 34 -3.08 5.04 3.89
N GLY A 35 -2.35 5.05 5.00
CA GLY A 35 -2.91 5.04 6.34
C GLY A 35 -1.93 5.61 7.37
N PRO A 36 -2.40 5.98 8.57
CA PRO A 36 -1.51 6.42 9.63
C PRO A 36 -0.59 5.28 10.05
N THR A 37 0.68 5.60 10.29
CA THR A 37 1.62 4.64 10.89
C THR A 37 1.26 4.40 12.35
N THR A 38 1.32 3.14 12.78
CA THR A 38 0.91 2.71 14.12
C THR A 38 2.07 2.19 14.96
N VAL A 39 3.28 2.73 14.76
CA VAL A 39 4.48 2.41 15.58
C VAL A 39 4.23 2.77 17.05
N GLU A 40 3.64 3.93 17.33
CA GLU A 40 3.32 4.37 18.70
C GLU A 40 2.29 3.46 19.39
N ALA A 41 1.44 2.79 18.60
CA ALA A 41 0.52 1.77 19.10
C ALA A 41 1.19 0.40 19.34
N GLY A 42 2.51 0.29 19.11
CA GLY A 42 3.29 -0.94 19.30
C GLY A 42 3.07 -2.01 18.22
N ASP A 43 2.27 -1.74 17.19
CA ASP A 43 1.99 -2.70 16.12
C ASP A 43 1.72 -2.00 14.78
N VAL A 44 2.74 -1.98 13.91
CA VAL A 44 2.67 -1.39 12.56
C VAL A 44 1.71 -2.09 11.60
N ARG A 45 1.30 -3.33 11.91
CA ARG A 45 0.39 -4.08 11.04
C ARG A 45 -1.00 -3.45 10.99
N GLN A 46 -1.38 -2.68 12.01
CA GLN A 46 -2.64 -1.94 12.00
C GLN A 46 -2.63 -0.85 10.93
N GLY A 47 -1.58 -0.01 10.88
CA GLY A 47 -1.37 0.98 9.83
C GLY A 47 -1.30 0.36 8.43
N LEU A 48 -0.59 -0.77 8.29
CA LEU A 48 -0.55 -1.52 7.03
C LEU A 48 -1.93 -2.01 6.58
N LYS A 49 -2.75 -2.54 7.49
CA LYS A 49 -4.12 -2.97 7.17
C LYS A 49 -5.00 -1.80 6.72
N SER A 50 -4.87 -0.64 7.37
CA SER A 50 -5.59 0.58 6.97
C SER A 50 -5.17 1.03 5.57
N ALA A 51 -3.87 1.06 5.29
CA ALA A 51 -3.35 1.44 3.98
C ALA A 51 -3.75 0.44 2.87
N LEU A 52 -3.82 -0.87 3.18
CA LEU A 52 -4.34 -1.89 2.28
C LEU A 52 -5.86 -1.78 2.04
N ALA A 53 -6.62 -1.35 3.05
CA ALA A 53 -8.05 -1.09 2.90
C ALA A 53 -8.29 0.10 1.98
N ASP A 54 -7.51 1.17 2.16
CA ASP A 54 -7.52 2.35 1.29
C ASP A 54 -7.16 1.97 -0.16
N LEU A 55 -6.10 1.18 -0.36
CA LEU A 55 -5.69 0.67 -1.68
C LEU A 55 -6.84 -0.05 -2.41
N ARG A 56 -7.71 -0.76 -1.70
CA ARG A 56 -8.82 -1.52 -2.29
C ARG A 56 -9.92 -0.63 -2.85
N THR A 57 -10.03 0.60 -2.36
CA THR A 57 -11.00 1.60 -2.83
C THR A 57 -10.41 2.61 -3.81
N SER A 58 -9.09 2.62 -3.98
CA SER A 58 -8.34 3.56 -4.80
C SER A 58 -7.94 2.92 -6.13
N GLU A 59 -8.49 3.37 -7.26
CA GLU A 59 -7.98 3.05 -8.61
C GLU A 59 -7.29 4.30 -9.19
N LEU A 60 -6.16 4.09 -9.90
CA LEU A 60 -5.41 5.13 -10.61
C LEU A 60 -5.77 5.17 -12.11
#